data_AF-A0A6I2VAL7-F1
#
_entry.id   AF-A0A6I2VAL7-F1
#
_cell.length_a   1.000
_cell.length_b   1.000
_cell.length_c   1.000
_cell.angle_alpha   90.00
_cell.angle_beta   90.00
_cell.angle_gamma   90.00
#
_symmetry.space_group_name_H-M   'P 1'
#
loop_
_entity.id
_entity.type
_entity.pdbx_description
1 polymer ?
#
loop_
_entity_poly.entity_id
_entity_poly.type
_entity_poly.pdbx_seq_one_letter_code
_entity_poly.pdbx_strand_id
1 'polypeptide(L)'
;MTNSLPRFGASGDPAISRRRFLIAGGITVAGLAVVAINPFDSGDSNYFSPTLSGAGPFPDPTKHTFDVVIKSGRVMDPETGFDEIADVGIDGATITGISAPSSGESSLRGRSIIDARGLVVAPGFIDILSYAPNPYGIWFKVADGVTTNLGLHGIQSRAADFFSTYGSSAQRPPTHYGGAFSNPWTRSQLGLGVDDASSTKQIDALVATCDEDLRKGYVAVDFEPEYTPGVRYDEIKALAEVAKNHNVPATFHARYSDDMSPGTNAEALAEVLQIAQETKAQVHVEHIISTGGTFTMAQSL
;
A
#
# COMPACT_ATOMS: atom_id res chain seq x y z
N MET A 1 -21.11 -49.25 -9.99
CA MET A 1 -21.01 -48.86 -8.57
C MET A 1 -20.66 -47.38 -8.55
N THR A 2 -21.58 -46.58 -7.99
CA THR A 2 -21.57 -45.12 -7.99
C THR A 2 -20.67 -44.60 -6.87
N ASN A 3 -19.59 -43.88 -7.20
CA ASN A 3 -18.78 -43.18 -6.20
C ASN A 3 -19.34 -41.77 -5.99
N SER A 4 -20.04 -41.61 -4.88
CA SER A 4 -20.54 -40.35 -4.34
C SER A 4 -19.40 -39.48 -3.81
N LEU A 5 -19.32 -38.23 -4.27
CA LEU A 5 -18.50 -37.18 -3.68
C LEU A 5 -18.96 -36.87 -2.24
N PRO A 6 -18.05 -36.56 -1.31
CA PRO A 6 -18.40 -36.25 0.07
C PRO A 6 -19.19 -34.94 0.16
N ARG A 7 -20.33 -35.00 0.86
CA ARG A 7 -21.10 -33.83 1.29
C ARG A 7 -20.40 -33.19 2.49
N PHE A 8 -19.92 -31.97 2.34
CA PHE A 8 -19.54 -31.14 3.49
C PHE A 8 -20.83 -30.64 4.17
N GLY A 9 -21.00 -31.10 5.41
CA GLY A 9 -22.11 -30.73 6.29
C GLY A 9 -21.97 -29.33 6.86
N ALA A 10 -23.12 -28.77 7.20
CA ALA A 10 -23.30 -27.48 7.85
C ALA A 10 -22.70 -27.46 9.27
N SER A 11 -21.91 -26.43 9.55
CA SER A 11 -21.64 -25.96 10.92
C SER A 11 -21.21 -24.49 10.92
N GLY A 12 -22.12 -23.61 11.34
CA GLY A 12 -21.88 -22.61 12.40
C GLY A 12 -20.78 -21.54 12.31
N ASP A 13 -20.07 -21.37 11.21
CA ASP A 13 -19.09 -20.29 11.07
C ASP A 13 -19.79 -19.01 10.57
N PRO A 14 -19.64 -17.81 11.18
CA PRO A 14 -20.12 -16.58 10.58
C PRO A 14 -19.24 -16.26 9.37
N ALA A 15 -19.50 -16.96 8.27
CA ALA A 15 -18.88 -16.73 6.99
C ALA A 15 -18.98 -15.24 6.66
N ILE A 16 -17.82 -14.59 6.54
CA ILE A 16 -17.70 -13.25 5.98
C ILE A 16 -18.30 -13.32 4.57
N SER A 17 -19.56 -12.97 4.47
CA SER A 17 -20.28 -12.92 3.20
C SER A 17 -19.71 -11.73 2.43
N ARG A 18 -18.97 -12.01 1.35
CA ARG A 18 -18.50 -11.01 0.38
C ARG A 18 -19.62 -10.15 -0.23
N ARG A 19 -20.90 -10.46 0.05
CA ARG A 19 -22.08 -9.69 -0.36
C ARG A 19 -22.39 -8.48 0.53
N ARG A 20 -21.57 -8.16 1.53
CA ARG A 20 -21.78 -7.02 2.46
C ARG A 20 -20.77 -5.88 2.34
N PHE A 21 -19.92 -5.91 1.31
CA PHE A 21 -19.12 -4.76 0.94
C PHE A 21 -19.89 -3.98 -0.13
N LEU A 22 -20.32 -2.76 0.20
CA LEU A 22 -20.69 -1.81 -0.84
C LEU A 22 -19.39 -1.19 -1.35
N ILE A 23 -18.98 -1.59 -2.54
CA ILE A 23 -17.99 -0.85 -3.30
C ILE A 23 -18.78 -0.05 -4.31
N ALA A 24 -18.95 1.24 -4.05
CA ALA A 24 -19.70 2.13 -4.92
C ALA A 24 -18.85 2.50 -6.16
N GLY A 25 -18.63 1.52 -7.03
CA GLY A 25 -18.21 1.70 -8.42
C GLY A 25 -19.45 1.72 -9.30
N GLY A 26 -20.11 2.88 -9.43
CA GLY A 26 -21.34 3.03 -10.19
C GLY A 26 -21.36 4.33 -10.97
N ILE A 27 -21.26 4.22 -12.30
CA ILE A 27 -21.37 5.32 -13.27
C ILE A 27 -22.81 5.84 -13.24
N THR A 28 -23.10 6.78 -12.34
CA THR A 28 -24.02 7.93 -12.49
C THR A 28 -24.17 8.58 -11.11
N VAL A 29 -23.65 9.81 -10.98
CA VAL A 29 -23.59 10.65 -9.77
C VAL A 29 -22.53 10.19 -8.74
N ALA A 30 -21.36 10.84 -8.82
CA ALA A 30 -20.34 10.96 -7.77
C ALA A 30 -19.90 9.66 -7.07
N GLY A 31 -18.95 8.95 -7.68
CA GLY A 31 -18.12 7.97 -6.97
C GLY A 31 -17.32 8.67 -5.88
N LEU A 32 -17.83 8.62 -4.64
CA LEU A 32 -17.15 9.08 -3.45
C LEU A 32 -16.44 7.87 -2.82
N ALA A 33 -15.26 7.55 -3.33
CA ALA A 33 -14.25 6.96 -2.47
C ALA A 33 -13.88 8.05 -1.45
N VAL A 34 -13.85 7.73 -0.15
CA VAL A 34 -13.33 8.66 0.86
C VAL A 34 -11.82 8.75 0.63
N VAL A 35 -11.42 9.80 -0.09
CA VAL A 35 -10.03 10.10 -0.42
C VAL A 35 -9.42 10.90 0.72
N ALA A 36 -8.51 10.29 1.48
CA ALA A 36 -7.61 10.98 2.40
C ALA A 36 -6.44 11.63 1.64
N ILE A 37 -6.62 12.84 1.09
CA ILE A 37 -5.68 13.45 0.13
C ILE A 37 -4.33 13.87 0.75
N ASN A 38 -3.25 13.55 0.02
CA ASN A 38 -1.90 14.17 -0.10
C ASN A 38 -0.79 13.87 0.94
N PRO A 39 0.24 13.04 0.59
CA PRO A 39 1.56 13.14 1.20
C PRO A 39 2.56 14.02 0.42
N PHE A 40 2.24 14.54 -0.76
CA PHE A 40 3.16 15.40 -1.51
C PHE A 40 2.42 16.54 -2.19
N ASP A 41 2.59 17.78 -1.70
CA ASP A 41 2.38 18.94 -2.54
C ASP A 41 3.51 19.96 -2.36
N SER A 42 3.87 20.48 -3.52
CA SER A 42 4.71 21.60 -3.81
C SER A 42 4.39 22.83 -2.95
N GLY A 43 5.24 23.10 -1.96
CA GLY A 43 5.56 24.47 -1.56
C GLY A 43 4.57 25.28 -0.73
N ASP A 44 3.37 24.79 -0.39
CA ASP A 44 2.48 25.49 0.55
C ASP A 44 2.65 24.97 1.99
N SER A 45 3.16 25.86 2.86
CA SER A 45 3.62 25.59 4.23
C SER A 45 2.51 25.49 5.28
N ASN A 46 1.37 24.87 4.97
CA ASN A 46 0.30 24.61 5.94
C ASN A 46 -0.21 23.16 5.85
N TYR A 47 0.63 22.23 6.28
CA TYR A 47 0.22 20.83 6.48
C TYR A 47 -0.60 20.70 7.77
N PHE A 48 -1.87 20.35 7.65
CA PHE A 48 -2.61 19.70 8.73
C PHE A 48 -2.47 18.19 8.58
N SER A 49 -1.84 17.54 9.55
CA SER A 49 -1.78 16.07 9.64
C SER A 49 -3.19 15.48 9.83
N PRO A 50 -3.56 14.39 9.13
CA PRO A 50 -4.72 13.62 9.54
C PRO A 50 -4.33 12.88 10.83
N THR A 51 -5.05 13.14 11.91
CA THR A 51 -4.84 12.44 13.19
C THR A 51 -6.17 11.90 13.69
N LEU A 52 -6.26 10.57 13.76
CA LEU A 52 -7.15 9.93 14.72
C LEU A 52 -6.42 9.94 16.08
N SER A 53 -7.16 10.40 17.09
CA SER A 53 -6.74 10.93 18.39
C SER A 53 -6.03 12.31 18.35
N GLY A 54 -6.76 13.35 18.77
CA GLY A 54 -6.18 14.68 19.06
C GLY A 54 -6.18 15.72 17.94
N ALA A 55 -6.86 15.49 16.80
CA ALA A 55 -7.02 16.54 15.80
C ALA A 55 -7.71 17.78 16.43
N GLY A 56 -7.28 18.97 16.00
CA GLY A 56 -7.78 20.28 16.48
C GLY A 56 -9.30 20.39 16.45
N PRO A 57 -9.90 21.43 17.08
CA PRO A 57 -11.26 21.39 17.61
C PRO A 57 -12.24 20.83 16.58
N PHE A 58 -12.62 19.56 16.78
CA PHE A 58 -13.68 18.95 16.00
C PHE A 58 -14.90 19.86 16.07
N PRO A 59 -15.54 20.19 14.94
CA PRO A 59 -16.71 21.03 14.98
C PRO A 59 -17.76 20.35 15.85
N ASP A 60 -18.42 21.11 16.74
CA ASP A 60 -19.51 20.58 17.55
C ASP A 60 -20.53 19.92 16.60
N PRO A 61 -20.67 18.58 16.64
CA PRO A 61 -21.45 17.85 15.64
C PRO A 61 -22.93 18.25 15.68
N THR A 62 -23.40 18.79 16.82
CA THR A 62 -24.78 19.29 16.97
C THR A 62 -25.01 20.64 16.30
N LYS A 63 -23.94 21.40 16.05
CA LYS A 63 -23.98 22.74 15.43
C LYS A 63 -23.40 22.79 14.02
N HIS A 64 -22.77 21.71 13.57
CA HIS A 64 -22.16 21.63 12.24
C HIS A 64 -23.07 20.98 11.20
N THR A 65 -22.80 21.27 9.93
CA THR A 65 -23.39 20.57 8.78
C THR A 65 -22.26 20.19 7.82
N PHE A 66 -21.93 18.90 7.83
CA PHE A 66 -20.81 18.34 7.07
C PHE A 66 -21.07 18.39 5.56
N ASP A 67 -20.02 18.32 4.75
CA ASP A 67 -20.13 18.21 3.30
C ASP A 67 -20.78 16.87 2.90
N VAL A 68 -20.28 15.79 3.48
CA VAL A 68 -20.81 14.42 3.31
C VAL A 68 -20.97 13.77 4.68
N VAL A 69 -22.06 13.04 4.87
CA VAL A 69 -22.21 12.12 6.00
C VAL A 69 -22.46 10.72 5.48
N ILE A 70 -21.64 9.76 5.91
CA ILE A 70 -21.90 8.32 5.76
C ILE A 70 -22.68 7.89 7.00
N LYS A 71 -23.94 7.52 6.83
CA LYS A 71 -24.86 7.26 7.95
C LYS A 71 -25.01 5.80 8.30
N SER A 72 -25.01 5.53 9.60
CA SER A 72 -25.49 4.28 10.20
C SER A 72 -24.80 3.02 9.65
N GLY A 73 -23.53 3.15 9.26
CA GLY A 73 -22.68 2.02 8.88
C GLY A 73 -21.98 1.42 10.09
N ARG A 74 -21.52 0.17 9.99
CA ARG A 74 -20.57 -0.41 10.94
C ARG A 74 -19.19 0.18 10.63
N VAL A 75 -18.81 1.21 11.37
CA VAL A 75 -17.55 1.93 11.21
C VAL A 75 -16.46 1.16 11.94
N MET A 76 -15.42 0.76 11.21
CA MET A 76 -14.29 -0.01 11.71
C MET A 76 -13.00 0.79 11.55
N ASP A 77 -12.30 1.06 12.64
CA ASP A 77 -10.95 1.63 12.64
C ASP A 77 -9.98 0.63 13.31
N PRO A 78 -9.14 -0.07 12.51
CA PRO A 78 -8.20 -1.05 13.03
C PRO A 78 -7.14 -0.48 13.99
N GLU A 79 -6.77 0.80 13.85
CA GLU A 79 -5.72 1.41 14.68
C GLU A 79 -6.20 1.59 16.12
N THR A 80 -7.44 2.05 16.30
CA THR A 80 -8.04 2.28 17.63
C THR A 80 -8.84 1.09 18.14
N GLY A 81 -9.15 0.12 17.27
CA GLY A 81 -10.07 -0.99 17.57
C GLY A 81 -11.54 -0.57 17.63
N PHE A 82 -11.88 0.64 17.17
CA PHE A 82 -13.26 1.11 17.11
C PHE A 82 -14.07 0.26 16.12
N ASP A 83 -15.23 -0.23 16.57
CA ASP A 83 -16.11 -1.11 15.80
C ASP A 83 -17.54 -0.96 16.28
N GLU A 84 -18.25 0.04 15.75
CA GLU A 84 -19.62 0.37 16.16
C GLU A 84 -20.49 0.82 14.98
N ILE A 85 -21.80 0.79 15.17
CA ILE A 85 -22.71 1.48 14.26
C ILE A 85 -22.59 2.99 14.51
N ALA A 86 -22.13 3.74 13.51
CA ALA A 86 -21.87 5.16 13.64
C ALA A 86 -22.15 5.93 12.33
N ASP A 87 -22.23 7.25 12.48
CA ASP A 87 -22.20 8.20 11.37
C ASP A 87 -20.77 8.78 11.24
N VAL A 88 -20.27 8.93 10.01
CA VAL A 88 -18.98 9.58 9.70
C VAL A 88 -19.23 10.88 8.94
N GLY A 89 -18.76 11.99 9.48
CA GLY A 89 -18.82 13.32 8.88
C GLY A 89 -17.51 13.69 8.19
N ILE A 90 -17.63 14.20 6.97
CA ILE A 90 -16.50 14.55 6.10
C ILE A 90 -16.67 16.00 5.63
N ASP A 91 -15.60 16.79 5.75
CA ASP A 91 -15.48 18.14 5.19
C ASP A 91 -14.29 18.20 4.23
N GLY A 92 -14.54 18.57 2.97
CA GLY A 92 -13.54 18.54 1.91
C GLY A 92 -12.85 17.17 1.81
N ALA A 93 -11.59 17.15 2.22
CA ALA A 93 -10.68 16.00 2.14
C ALA A 93 -10.51 15.23 3.47
N THR A 94 -11.18 15.67 4.54
CA THR A 94 -10.88 15.23 5.92
C THR A 94 -12.11 14.68 6.61
N ILE A 95 -11.92 13.60 7.37
CA ILE A 95 -12.93 13.12 8.32
C ILE A 95 -12.88 14.03 9.55
N THR A 96 -13.98 14.73 9.82
CA THR A 96 -14.07 15.77 10.87
C THR A 96 -15.13 15.45 11.92
N GLY A 97 -15.78 14.29 11.87
CA GLY A 97 -16.70 13.85 12.91
C GLY A 97 -17.02 12.36 12.83
N ILE A 98 -17.17 11.73 14.00
CA ILE A 98 -17.70 10.37 14.13
C ILE A 98 -18.69 10.41 15.29
N SER A 99 -19.95 10.06 15.03
CA SER A 99 -21.00 10.01 16.05
C SER A 99 -21.49 8.58 16.20
N ALA A 100 -21.35 8.03 17.40
CA ALA A 100 -21.81 6.70 17.76
C ALA A 100 -22.80 6.76 18.93
N PRO A 101 -23.68 5.76 19.10
CA PRO A 101 -24.53 5.68 20.29
C PRO A 101 -23.74 5.72 21.60
N SER A 102 -22.54 5.12 21.63
CA SER A 102 -21.65 5.09 22.79
C SER A 102 -21.12 6.46 23.20
N SER A 103 -21.00 7.41 22.27
CA SER A 103 -20.58 8.79 22.57
C SER A 103 -21.73 9.66 23.09
N GLY A 104 -22.97 9.16 23.08
CA GLY A 104 -24.16 9.93 23.47
C GLY A 104 -24.51 11.06 22.49
N GLU A 105 -23.87 11.07 21.31
CA GLU A 105 -24.05 12.10 20.30
C GLU A 105 -25.27 11.82 19.41
N SER A 106 -25.86 12.91 18.91
CA SER A 106 -26.97 12.83 17.95
C SER A 106 -26.47 12.59 16.53
N SER A 107 -27.28 11.93 15.71
CA SER A 107 -26.96 11.68 14.29
C SER A 107 -26.50 12.94 13.56
N LEU A 108 -25.44 12.80 12.76
CA LEU A 108 -24.80 13.92 12.07
C LEU A 108 -25.70 14.49 10.95
N ARG A 109 -25.51 15.77 10.64
CA ARG A 109 -26.17 16.45 9.51
C ARG A 109 -25.18 16.66 8.38
N GLY A 110 -25.55 16.29 7.16
CA GLY A 110 -24.71 16.47 5.97
C GLY A 110 -25.46 17.15 4.84
N ARG A 111 -24.74 17.87 3.97
CA ARG A 111 -25.28 18.39 2.70
C ARG A 111 -25.56 17.24 1.72
N SER A 112 -24.70 16.23 1.74
CA SER A 112 -24.89 14.95 1.07
C SER A 112 -24.92 13.82 2.09
N ILE A 113 -25.81 12.85 1.91
CA ILE A 113 -25.96 11.69 2.81
C ILE A 113 -25.80 10.41 2.02
N ILE A 114 -24.92 9.53 2.50
CA ILE A 114 -24.74 8.17 2.02
C ILE A 114 -25.31 7.23 3.10
N ASP A 115 -26.34 6.46 2.77
CA ASP A 115 -26.92 5.48 3.69
C ASP A 115 -26.11 4.18 3.67
N ALA A 116 -25.38 3.90 4.75
CA ALA A 116 -24.52 2.74 4.91
C ALA A 116 -25.14 1.66 5.82
N ARG A 117 -26.46 1.68 6.06
CA ARG A 117 -27.11 0.67 6.92
C ARG A 117 -26.89 -0.75 6.41
N GLY A 118 -26.43 -1.61 7.31
CA GLY A 118 -26.11 -3.00 7.00
C GLY A 118 -24.80 -3.19 6.22
N LEU A 119 -24.02 -2.11 6.03
CA LEU A 119 -22.73 -2.11 5.36
C LEU A 119 -21.61 -1.77 6.36
N VAL A 120 -20.38 -2.07 5.95
CA VAL A 120 -19.15 -1.71 6.68
C VAL A 120 -18.58 -0.41 6.09
N VAL A 121 -18.10 0.46 6.98
CA VAL A 121 -17.35 1.66 6.64
C VAL A 121 -15.96 1.49 7.25
N ALA A 122 -14.93 1.44 6.42
CA ALA A 122 -13.54 1.22 6.85
C ALA A 122 -12.63 2.22 6.15
N PRO A 123 -11.39 2.41 6.62
CA PRO A 123 -10.34 3.06 5.83
C PRO A 123 -10.24 2.41 4.44
N GLY A 124 -9.99 3.23 3.43
CA GLY A 124 -9.74 2.70 2.09
C GLY A 124 -8.50 1.83 2.06
N PHE A 125 -8.52 0.78 1.22
CA PHE A 125 -7.44 -0.18 1.21
C PHE A 125 -6.17 0.40 0.58
N ILE A 126 -5.02 0.03 1.15
CA ILE A 126 -3.69 0.38 0.66
C ILE A 126 -3.15 -0.86 -0.04
N ASP A 127 -3.08 -0.80 -1.36
CA ASP A 127 -2.47 -1.84 -2.18
C ASP A 127 -0.99 -1.50 -2.37
N ILE A 128 -0.15 -2.20 -1.60
CA ILE A 128 1.30 -1.95 -1.53
C ILE A 128 2.09 -2.62 -2.66
N LEU A 129 1.52 -3.65 -3.31
CA LEU A 129 2.22 -4.45 -4.31
C LEU A 129 1.58 -4.27 -5.68
N SER A 130 1.58 -3.02 -6.11
CA SER A 130 0.94 -2.58 -7.34
C SER A 130 1.96 -2.17 -8.41
N TYR A 131 1.53 -1.38 -9.37
CA TYR A 131 2.27 -0.94 -10.54
C TYR A 131 2.08 0.56 -10.77
N ALA A 132 2.87 1.14 -11.67
CA ALA A 132 2.66 2.50 -12.16
C ALA A 132 1.22 2.65 -12.72
N PRO A 133 0.36 3.52 -12.16
CA PRO A 133 -1.06 3.57 -12.50
C PRO A 133 -1.31 3.62 -14.01
N ASN A 134 -2.30 2.84 -14.46
CA ASN A 134 -2.73 2.83 -15.85
C ASN A 134 -4.25 3.06 -15.94
N PRO A 135 -4.75 3.63 -17.06
CA PRO A 135 -6.13 4.11 -17.15
C PRO A 135 -7.20 3.01 -17.07
N TYR A 136 -6.83 1.74 -17.24
CA TYR A 136 -7.77 0.62 -17.19
C TYR A 136 -7.74 -0.09 -15.84
N GLY A 137 -6.57 -0.51 -15.39
CA GLY A 137 -6.37 -1.31 -14.18
C GLY A 137 -6.75 -0.59 -12.90
N ILE A 138 -6.57 0.74 -12.85
CA ILE A 138 -6.84 1.51 -11.63
C ILE A 138 -8.32 1.50 -11.23
N TRP A 139 -9.23 1.40 -12.20
CA TRP A 139 -10.67 1.34 -11.90
C TRP A 139 -11.09 0.01 -11.27
N PHE A 140 -10.40 -1.09 -11.60
CA PHE A 140 -10.62 -2.36 -10.90
C PHE A 140 -10.15 -2.28 -9.46
N LYS A 141 -9.03 -1.60 -9.19
CA LYS A 141 -8.55 -1.35 -7.81
C LYS A 141 -9.56 -0.53 -7.01
N VAL A 142 -10.09 0.56 -7.59
CA VAL A 142 -11.17 1.34 -6.96
C VAL A 142 -12.40 0.46 -6.72
N ALA A 143 -12.76 -0.41 -7.67
CA ALA A 143 -13.86 -1.36 -7.54
C ALA A 143 -13.62 -2.48 -6.51
N ASP A 144 -12.39 -2.66 -6.03
CA ASP A 144 -12.02 -3.52 -4.91
C ASP A 144 -11.88 -2.75 -3.58
N GLY A 145 -12.11 -1.44 -3.58
CA GLY A 145 -12.03 -0.57 -2.39
C GLY A 145 -10.64 0.01 -2.12
N VAL A 146 -9.71 -0.10 -3.08
CA VAL A 146 -8.37 0.48 -2.97
C VAL A 146 -8.43 1.99 -3.18
N THR A 147 -7.87 2.73 -2.23
CA THR A 147 -7.72 4.19 -2.30
C THR A 147 -6.27 4.63 -2.45
N THR A 148 -5.31 3.74 -2.18
CA THR A 148 -3.87 4.02 -2.31
C THR A 148 -3.19 2.90 -3.07
N ASN A 149 -2.55 3.26 -4.18
CA ASN A 149 -1.83 2.37 -5.09
C ASN A 149 -0.33 2.62 -4.99
N LEU A 150 0.42 1.73 -4.36
CA LEU A 150 1.88 1.82 -4.29
C LEU A 150 2.50 0.72 -5.14
N GLY A 151 3.39 1.08 -6.06
CA GLY A 151 4.22 0.10 -6.76
C GLY A 151 5.51 -0.13 -5.99
N LEU A 152 5.44 -0.93 -4.92
CA LEU A 152 6.63 -1.21 -4.11
C LEU A 152 7.54 -2.31 -4.69
N HIS A 153 7.03 -3.09 -5.65
CA HIS A 153 7.81 -4.01 -6.51
C HIS A 153 8.59 -3.27 -7.59
N GLY A 154 9.17 -2.11 -7.23
CA GLY A 154 9.96 -1.25 -8.11
C GLY A 154 9.15 -0.50 -9.19
N ILE A 155 9.39 0.81 -9.30
CA ILE A 155 8.92 1.59 -10.46
C ILE A 155 10.06 1.74 -11.47
N GLN A 156 9.80 1.39 -12.73
CA GLN A 156 10.72 1.55 -13.87
C GLN A 156 10.78 3.01 -14.37
N SER A 157 10.98 3.96 -13.45
CA SER A 157 11.06 5.39 -13.71
C SER A 157 11.80 6.06 -12.56
N ARG A 158 12.45 7.20 -12.83
CA ARG A 158 12.92 8.09 -11.74
C ARG A 158 11.72 8.68 -11.01
N ALA A 159 11.87 8.94 -9.71
CA ALA A 159 10.81 9.47 -8.86
C ALA A 159 10.28 10.82 -9.36
N ALA A 160 11.18 11.74 -9.76
CA ALA A 160 10.77 13.03 -10.33
C ALA A 160 9.86 12.87 -11.55
N ASP A 161 10.22 11.97 -12.47
CA ASP A 161 9.45 11.75 -13.70
C ASP A 161 8.12 11.06 -13.40
N PHE A 162 8.11 10.13 -12.44
CA PHE A 162 6.89 9.46 -11.98
C PHE A 162 5.89 10.47 -11.38
N PHE A 163 6.32 11.28 -10.41
CA PHE A 163 5.44 12.27 -9.79
C PHE A 163 5.06 13.42 -10.73
N SER A 164 5.93 13.82 -11.65
CA SER A 164 5.60 14.79 -12.70
C SER A 164 4.48 14.26 -13.61
N THR A 165 4.61 12.99 -14.03
CA THR A 165 3.63 12.31 -14.89
C THR A 165 2.26 12.25 -14.23
N TYR A 166 2.17 11.66 -13.03
CA TYR A 166 0.89 11.43 -12.34
C TYR A 166 0.38 12.66 -11.56
N GLY A 167 1.21 13.68 -11.37
CA GLY A 167 0.80 15.00 -10.87
C GLY A 167 0.06 15.82 -11.92
N SER A 168 0.24 15.51 -13.20
CA SER A 168 -0.46 16.20 -14.29
C SER A 168 -1.96 15.88 -14.30
N SER A 169 -2.80 16.88 -14.58
CA SER A 169 -4.27 16.70 -14.66
C SER A 169 -4.70 15.69 -15.72
N ALA A 170 -3.87 15.46 -16.74
CA ALA A 170 -4.14 14.51 -17.81
C ALA A 170 -3.95 13.05 -17.41
N GLN A 171 -3.10 12.76 -16.42
CA GLN A 171 -2.74 11.39 -16.04
C GLN A 171 -2.95 11.06 -14.57
N ARG A 172 -3.44 12.01 -13.76
CA ARG A 172 -3.71 11.80 -12.35
C ARG A 172 -4.69 10.64 -12.12
N PRO A 173 -4.31 9.58 -11.40
CA PRO A 173 -5.21 8.47 -11.10
C PRO A 173 -6.27 8.88 -10.06
N PRO A 174 -7.40 8.16 -9.98
CA PRO A 174 -8.43 8.39 -8.95
C PRO A 174 -8.02 7.95 -7.53
N THR A 175 -6.83 7.36 -7.36
CA THR A 175 -6.28 6.90 -6.08
C THR A 175 -5.07 7.75 -5.68
N HIS A 176 -4.64 7.67 -4.42
CA HIS A 176 -3.27 8.03 -4.09
C HIS A 176 -2.30 7.09 -4.81
N TYR A 177 -1.10 7.60 -5.06
CA TYR A 177 -0.08 6.89 -5.80
C TYR A 177 1.31 7.14 -5.23
N GLY A 178 2.16 6.15 -5.37
CA GLY A 178 3.55 6.17 -4.94
C GLY A 178 4.28 4.92 -5.43
N GLY A 179 5.55 4.78 -5.09
CA GLY A 179 6.33 3.62 -5.51
C GLY A 179 7.70 3.54 -4.85
N ALA A 180 8.47 2.55 -5.29
CA ALA A 180 9.82 2.27 -4.82
C ALA A 180 10.86 2.55 -5.89
N PHE A 181 12.08 2.85 -5.44
CA PHE A 181 13.26 2.78 -6.29
C PHE A 181 13.46 1.34 -6.75
N SER A 182 13.53 1.08 -8.07
CA SER A 182 13.81 -0.24 -8.62
C SER A 182 15.31 -0.45 -8.81
N ASN A 183 15.92 -1.33 -8.02
CA ASN A 183 17.30 -1.78 -8.26
C ASN A 183 17.50 -2.39 -9.65
N PRO A 184 16.71 -3.39 -10.12
CA PRO A 184 16.96 -4.04 -11.41
C PRO A 184 16.83 -3.08 -12.59
N TRP A 185 15.84 -2.19 -12.59
CA TRP A 185 15.71 -1.18 -13.63
C TRP A 185 16.90 -0.21 -13.62
N THR A 186 17.31 0.28 -12.45
CA THR A 186 18.43 1.24 -12.36
C THR A 186 19.77 0.59 -12.76
N ARG A 187 19.97 -0.69 -12.43
CA ARG A 187 21.13 -1.47 -12.92
C ARG A 187 21.18 -1.51 -14.44
N SER A 188 20.03 -1.73 -15.10
CA SER A 188 19.96 -1.72 -16.57
C SER A 188 20.32 -0.35 -17.16
N GLN A 189 19.98 0.76 -16.48
CA GLN A 189 20.35 2.11 -16.92
C GLN A 189 21.86 2.37 -16.84
N LEU A 190 22.59 1.59 -16.03
CA LEU A 190 24.06 1.59 -15.96
C LEU A 190 24.70 0.58 -16.92
N GLY A 191 23.92 -0.06 -17.79
CA GLY A 191 24.40 -1.04 -18.77
C GLY A 191 24.73 -2.41 -18.19
N LEU A 192 24.28 -2.73 -16.97
CA LEU A 192 24.45 -4.06 -16.37
C LEU A 192 23.39 -5.02 -16.91
N GLY A 193 23.83 -6.17 -17.42
CA GLY A 193 22.98 -7.32 -17.68
C GLY A 193 22.49 -7.98 -16.39
N VAL A 194 21.54 -8.91 -16.54
CA VAL A 194 20.91 -9.60 -15.39
C VAL A 194 21.91 -10.42 -14.56
N ASP A 195 22.95 -10.97 -15.20
CA ASP A 195 23.99 -11.79 -14.57
C ASP A 195 25.25 -10.99 -14.17
N ASP A 196 25.33 -9.72 -14.52
CA ASP A 196 26.53 -8.92 -14.31
C ASP A 196 26.67 -8.51 -12.84
N ALA A 197 27.85 -8.68 -12.25
CA ALA A 197 28.16 -8.04 -10.98
C ALA A 197 28.44 -6.54 -11.20
N SER A 198 27.97 -5.68 -10.30
CA SER A 198 28.34 -4.27 -10.31
C SER A 198 29.79 -4.07 -9.81
N SER A 199 30.49 -3.13 -10.43
CA SER A 199 31.73 -2.58 -9.90
C SER A 199 31.44 -1.61 -8.74
N THR A 200 32.45 -1.29 -7.92
CA THR A 200 32.33 -0.29 -6.84
C THR A 200 31.78 1.05 -7.36
N LYS A 201 32.24 1.52 -8.52
CA LYS A 201 31.75 2.76 -9.12
C LYS A 201 30.27 2.68 -9.52
N GLN A 202 29.80 1.51 -9.95
CA GLN A 202 28.39 1.31 -10.26
C GLN A 202 27.56 1.23 -8.98
N ILE A 203 28.05 0.60 -7.91
CA ILE A 203 27.39 0.61 -6.59
C ILE A 203 27.26 2.06 -6.09
N ASP A 204 28.32 2.87 -6.16
CA ASP A 204 28.28 4.28 -5.77
C ASP A 204 27.23 5.06 -6.58
N ALA A 205 27.14 4.80 -7.89
CA ALA A 205 26.14 5.42 -8.75
C ALA A 205 24.71 4.98 -8.39
N LEU A 206 24.49 3.69 -8.11
CA LEU A 206 23.20 3.17 -7.67
C LEU A 206 22.78 3.80 -6.34
N VAL A 207 23.69 3.89 -5.37
CA VAL A 207 23.46 4.52 -4.06
C VAL A 207 23.05 5.99 -4.22
N ALA A 208 23.80 6.78 -5.00
CA ALA A 208 23.46 8.18 -5.25
C ALA A 208 22.10 8.34 -5.94
N THR A 209 21.81 7.46 -6.90
CA THR A 209 20.58 7.45 -7.68
C THR A 209 19.37 7.05 -6.83
N CYS A 210 19.52 6.07 -5.94
CA CYS A 210 18.52 5.67 -4.95
C CYS A 210 18.22 6.79 -3.96
N ASP A 211 19.27 7.37 -3.37
CA ASP A 211 19.19 8.46 -2.41
C ASP A 211 18.51 9.71 -3.00
N GLU A 212 18.72 10.01 -4.29
CA GLU A 212 17.99 11.07 -5.00
C GLU A 212 16.50 10.74 -5.17
N ASP A 213 16.15 9.50 -5.52
CA ASP A 213 14.76 9.09 -5.74
C ASP A 213 13.94 9.08 -4.44
N LEU A 214 14.54 8.65 -3.32
CA LEU A 214 13.90 8.70 -2.01
C LEU A 214 13.63 10.16 -1.59
N ARG A 215 14.58 11.08 -1.79
CA ARG A 215 14.34 12.52 -1.54
C ARG A 215 13.23 13.11 -2.41
N LYS A 216 12.99 12.51 -3.58
CA LYS A 216 11.94 12.92 -4.52
C LYS A 216 10.61 12.22 -4.28
N GLY A 217 10.50 11.39 -3.23
CA GLY A 217 9.23 10.90 -2.72
C GLY A 217 8.98 9.40 -2.92
N TYR A 218 9.91 8.62 -3.48
CA TYR A 218 9.78 7.17 -3.38
C TYR A 218 9.88 6.73 -1.92
N VAL A 219 9.08 5.73 -1.57
CA VAL A 219 8.80 5.33 -0.17
C VAL A 219 9.38 3.96 0.18
N ALA A 220 10.20 3.38 -0.70
CA ALA A 220 10.90 2.11 -0.48
C ALA A 220 12.07 1.95 -1.45
N VAL A 221 12.94 0.99 -1.14
CA VAL A 221 14.03 0.52 -2.02
C VAL A 221 13.76 -0.93 -2.36
N ASP A 222 13.54 -1.21 -3.64
CA ASP A 222 13.14 -2.51 -4.12
C ASP A 222 14.31 -3.31 -4.72
N PHE A 223 14.27 -4.62 -4.46
CA PHE A 223 15.24 -5.60 -4.91
C PHE A 223 14.55 -6.82 -5.53
N GLU A 224 15.04 -7.24 -6.69
CA GLU A 224 14.53 -8.42 -7.41
C GLU A 224 15.70 -9.35 -7.84
N PRO A 225 16.45 -9.93 -6.89
CA PRO A 225 17.57 -10.83 -7.17
C PRO A 225 17.19 -12.09 -7.97
N GLU A 226 15.93 -12.51 -7.99
CA GLU A 226 15.48 -13.60 -8.90
C GLU A 226 15.57 -13.17 -10.37
N TYR A 227 15.27 -11.91 -10.70
CA TYR A 227 15.37 -11.37 -12.07
C TYR A 227 16.72 -10.75 -12.39
N THR A 228 17.54 -10.47 -11.38
CA THR A 228 18.92 -9.99 -11.54
C THR A 228 19.90 -10.86 -10.76
N PRO A 229 20.12 -12.12 -11.16
CA PRO A 229 20.96 -13.06 -10.41
C PRO A 229 22.37 -12.57 -10.12
N GLY A 230 22.92 -11.69 -10.96
CA GLY A 230 24.23 -11.06 -10.81
C GLY A 230 24.32 -10.03 -9.68
N VAL A 231 23.20 -9.60 -9.10
CA VAL A 231 23.22 -8.65 -7.97
C VAL A 231 23.89 -9.29 -6.75
N ARG A 232 24.92 -8.61 -6.23
CA ARG A 232 25.73 -9.09 -5.12
C ARG A 232 25.24 -8.53 -3.79
N TYR A 233 25.51 -9.28 -2.72
CA TYR A 233 25.12 -8.93 -1.36
C TYR A 233 25.63 -7.54 -0.90
N ASP A 234 26.83 -7.14 -1.31
CA ASP A 234 27.39 -5.83 -0.96
C ASP A 234 26.64 -4.66 -1.61
N GLU A 235 26.13 -4.84 -2.84
CA GLU A 235 25.24 -3.87 -3.47
C GLU A 235 23.90 -3.77 -2.74
N ILE A 236 23.26 -4.92 -2.44
CA ILE A 236 22.00 -4.95 -1.69
C ILE A 236 22.18 -4.26 -0.34
N LYS A 237 23.25 -4.58 0.38
CA LYS A 237 23.57 -3.98 1.67
C LYS A 237 23.74 -2.46 1.58
N ALA A 238 24.51 -1.97 0.61
CA ALA A 238 24.73 -0.54 0.43
C ALA A 238 23.42 0.22 0.17
N LEU A 239 22.52 -0.34 -0.64
CA LEU A 239 21.21 0.26 -0.92
C LEU A 239 20.23 0.12 0.25
N ALA A 240 20.28 -0.96 1.02
CA ALA A 240 19.50 -1.11 2.24
C ALA A 240 19.94 -0.13 3.33
N GLU A 241 21.22 0.25 3.40
CA GLU A 241 21.69 1.35 4.26
C GLU A 241 21.09 2.70 3.85
N VAL A 242 20.91 2.94 2.53
CA VAL A 242 20.15 4.12 2.05
C VAL A 242 18.70 4.06 2.53
N ALA A 243 18.02 2.92 2.37
CA ALA A 243 16.65 2.73 2.86
C ALA A 243 16.53 3.04 4.35
N LYS A 244 17.48 2.53 5.17
CA LYS A 244 17.57 2.82 6.59
C LYS A 244 17.70 4.32 6.89
N ASN A 245 18.61 5.00 6.19
CA ASN A 245 18.88 6.43 6.43
C ASN A 245 17.67 7.32 6.11
N HIS A 246 16.83 6.90 5.14
CA HIS A 246 15.58 7.58 4.80
C HIS A 246 14.37 7.09 5.62
N ASN A 247 14.56 6.11 6.50
CA ASN A 247 13.51 5.48 7.30
C ASN A 247 12.36 4.91 6.43
N VAL A 248 12.74 4.23 5.34
CA VAL A 248 11.83 3.51 4.43
C VAL A 248 12.18 2.01 4.40
N PRO A 249 11.23 1.13 4.07
CA PRO A 249 11.51 -0.29 3.94
C PRO A 249 12.38 -0.60 2.70
N ALA A 250 13.20 -1.65 2.84
CA ALA A 250 13.75 -2.41 1.73
C ALA A 250 12.78 -3.56 1.37
N THR A 251 12.31 -3.58 0.13
CA THR A 251 11.35 -4.59 -0.35
C THR A 251 12.06 -5.62 -1.21
N PHE A 252 11.64 -6.88 -1.09
CA PHE A 252 12.32 -8.00 -1.72
C PHE A 252 11.35 -8.93 -2.42
N HIS A 253 11.49 -9.01 -3.73
CA HIS A 253 11.23 -10.23 -4.49
C HIS A 253 12.47 -11.13 -4.33
N ALA A 254 12.41 -12.08 -3.39
CA ALA A 254 13.60 -12.78 -2.92
C ALA A 254 14.26 -13.64 -4.01
N ARG A 255 15.52 -14.02 -3.79
CA ARG A 255 16.40 -14.60 -4.82
C ARG A 255 15.94 -15.97 -5.34
N TYR A 256 15.33 -16.76 -4.47
CA TYR A 256 14.87 -18.12 -4.78
C TYR A 256 13.45 -18.30 -4.28
N SER A 257 12.57 -18.68 -5.19
CA SER A 257 11.15 -18.91 -4.91
C SER A 257 10.86 -20.32 -4.40
N ASP A 258 11.75 -21.30 -4.65
CA ASP A 258 11.62 -22.72 -4.28
C ASP A 258 12.95 -23.34 -3.80
N ASP A 259 12.98 -24.67 -3.64
CA ASP A 259 14.16 -25.44 -3.18
C ASP A 259 14.90 -26.14 -4.35
N MET A 260 14.95 -25.49 -5.52
CA MET A 260 15.66 -26.00 -6.69
C MET A 260 16.96 -25.23 -6.94
N SER A 261 18.00 -25.93 -7.43
CA SER A 261 19.26 -25.30 -7.85
C SER A 261 19.00 -24.00 -8.62
N PRO A 262 19.74 -22.91 -8.33
CA PRO A 262 21.03 -22.88 -7.64
C PRO A 262 20.99 -22.61 -6.12
N GLY A 263 19.82 -22.54 -5.49
CA GLY A 263 19.71 -22.31 -4.06
C GLY A 263 18.34 -22.68 -3.52
N THR A 264 18.05 -22.27 -2.30
CA THR A 264 16.78 -22.58 -1.63
C THR A 264 16.08 -21.31 -1.17
N ASN A 265 14.78 -21.42 -1.03
CA ASN A 265 13.98 -20.37 -0.42
C ASN A 265 14.48 -20.01 0.98
N ALA A 266 14.84 -21.00 1.81
CA ALA A 266 15.39 -20.75 3.14
C ALA A 266 16.68 -19.91 3.10
N GLU A 267 17.55 -20.13 2.11
CA GLU A 267 18.75 -19.31 1.88
C GLU A 267 18.39 -17.90 1.42
N ALA A 268 17.38 -17.74 0.56
CA ALA A 268 16.90 -16.43 0.12
C ALA A 268 16.31 -15.60 1.28
N LEU A 269 15.49 -16.21 2.14
CA LEU A 269 14.98 -15.55 3.35
C LEU A 269 16.10 -15.24 4.35
N ALA A 270 17.08 -16.14 4.49
CA ALA A 270 18.26 -15.88 5.33
C ALA A 270 19.07 -14.67 4.81
N GLU A 271 19.23 -14.51 3.49
CA GLU A 271 19.86 -13.35 2.86
C GLU A 271 19.13 -12.05 3.25
N VAL A 272 17.79 -12.01 3.12
CA VAL A 272 16.98 -10.83 3.48
C VAL A 272 17.07 -10.51 4.97
N LEU A 273 16.99 -11.53 5.84
CA LEU A 273 17.11 -11.34 7.29
C LEU A 273 18.52 -10.88 7.70
N GLN A 274 19.56 -11.35 7.01
CA GLN A 274 20.93 -10.91 7.24
C GLN A 274 21.09 -9.42 6.90
N ILE A 275 20.51 -8.96 5.79
CA ILE A 275 20.46 -7.53 5.43
C ILE A 275 19.79 -6.72 6.54
N ALA A 276 18.63 -7.15 7.03
CA ALA A 276 17.93 -6.49 8.13
C ALA A 276 18.79 -6.43 9.42
N GLN A 277 19.45 -7.53 9.76
CA GLN A 277 20.30 -7.63 10.95
C GLN A 277 21.52 -6.72 10.88
N GLU A 278 22.19 -6.65 9.73
CA GLU A 278 23.42 -5.88 9.56
C GLU A 278 23.16 -4.37 9.39
N THR A 279 22.16 -4.00 8.60
CA THR A 279 21.87 -2.59 8.25
C THR A 279 20.89 -1.93 9.21
N LYS A 280 20.10 -2.73 9.96
CA LYS A 280 18.95 -2.28 10.76
C LYS A 280 17.84 -1.64 9.91
N ALA A 281 17.85 -1.83 8.58
CA ALA A 281 16.75 -1.48 7.70
C ALA A 281 15.50 -2.29 8.05
N GLN A 282 14.33 -1.69 7.84
CA GLN A 282 13.07 -2.43 7.81
C GLN A 282 13.05 -3.22 6.50
N VAL A 283 12.62 -4.49 6.55
CA VAL A 283 12.53 -5.33 5.35
C VAL A 283 11.11 -5.84 5.15
N HIS A 284 10.71 -5.99 3.90
CA HIS A 284 9.43 -6.59 3.50
C HIS A 284 9.69 -7.61 2.39
N VAL A 285 9.37 -8.88 2.66
CA VAL A 285 9.39 -9.93 1.64
C VAL A 285 8.06 -9.87 0.90
N GLU A 286 8.10 -9.47 -0.36
CA GLU A 286 6.93 -9.29 -1.19
C GLU A 286 6.37 -10.64 -1.60
N HIS A 287 5.04 -10.75 -1.74
CA HIS A 287 4.34 -11.97 -2.21
C HIS A 287 5.08 -13.29 -1.88
N ILE A 288 5.36 -13.49 -0.58
CA ILE A 288 6.23 -14.57 -0.07
C ILE A 288 5.87 -15.95 -0.63
N ILE A 289 4.58 -16.18 -0.92
CA ILE A 289 4.06 -17.43 -1.46
C ILE A 289 4.66 -17.79 -2.84
N SER A 290 5.03 -16.80 -3.66
CA SER A 290 5.56 -17.01 -5.01
C SER A 290 7.04 -16.66 -5.18
N THR A 291 7.69 -16.08 -4.17
CA THR A 291 9.08 -15.58 -4.29
C THR A 291 9.98 -15.95 -3.12
N GLY A 292 9.42 -16.59 -2.08
CA GLY A 292 10.15 -17.05 -0.90
C GLY A 292 9.32 -18.08 -0.12
N GLY A 293 8.63 -18.97 -0.82
CA GLY A 293 7.64 -19.86 -0.19
C GLY A 293 7.06 -20.95 -1.08
N THR A 294 7.44 -21.00 -2.36
CA THR A 294 6.77 -21.86 -3.34
C THR A 294 6.99 -23.32 -2.94
N PHE A 295 5.88 -24.01 -2.65
CA PHE A 295 5.84 -25.38 -2.16
C PHE A 295 6.41 -25.61 -0.73
N THR A 296 6.95 -24.60 -0.06
CA THR A 296 7.64 -24.70 1.25
C THR A 296 7.15 -23.71 2.32
N MET A 297 5.93 -23.16 2.16
CA MET A 297 5.34 -22.15 3.04
C MET A 297 5.46 -22.41 4.55
N ALA A 298 5.26 -23.64 5.01
CA ALA A 298 5.30 -23.97 6.44
C ALA A 298 6.70 -23.79 7.06
N GLN A 299 7.76 -23.86 6.25
CA GLN A 299 9.15 -23.62 6.67
C GLN A 299 9.55 -22.15 6.51
N SER A 300 8.79 -21.38 5.72
CA SER A 300 9.08 -19.99 5.34
C SER A 300 8.49 -18.96 6.31
N LEU A 301 7.46 -19.35 7.07
CA LEU A 301 6.77 -18.54 8.10
C LEU A 301 7.37 -18.78 9.49
#